data_AF-A0A133XSB6-F1
#
_entry.id   AF-A0A133XSB6-F1
#
_cell.length_a   1.000
_cell.length_b   1.000
_cell.length_c   1.000
_cell.angle_alpha   90.00
_cell.angle_beta   90.00
_cell.angle_gamma   90.00
#
_symmetry.space_group_name_H-M   'P 1'
#
loop_
_entity.id
_entity.type
_entity.pdbx_description
1 polymer ?
#
loop_
_entity_poly.entity_id
_entity_poly.type
_entity_poly.pdbx_seq_one_letter_code
_entity_poly.pdbx_strand_id
1 'polypeptide(L)'
;MGLAASKDYYEVLGVSRDADAKTIKRAFLKLARKVHPDVSDDPDAEKKFKDINEAYSVLSDETRRANYDRYGDPDGPGGFAGDYVDMSDLFNNFGVGDIFSSFFGGMGHGAAAQAQNTRGRDMGLTLQITLEEAARGCTKTVAYERLATCDDCNGSGVGAHGSVKQCSYCHGSGRRVIVQQTIFGAQQIQTMCSECGGTGQHIEGACDTCAGQGRAPSREKVQVDIPAGIHSGQSLRVSGRGEAGVRNKPSGDLLITIAIESHPQFKRQGDDLFYTLDIDAFEAMLGATCVIDGILPDEKITIEVPAGCQYGQQLVCARHGMPRLSSSARGSLIVTVTISIPRDLDAHVREALAAVQKSLSGEKDAVDGDDADSTGAPEKTNEADAAPDAADADATTSADTAPDKPTKKRSSSQPSKNSKKKRVSHTSRAKAASRSRKGHHK
;
A
#
# COMPACT_ATOMS: atom_id res chain seq x y z
N MET A 1 -40.33 4.29 44.52
CA MET A 1 -39.17 5.19 44.47
C MET A 1 -38.61 5.12 43.06
N GLY A 2 -38.39 6.25 42.40
CA GLY A 2 -37.80 6.27 41.05
C GLY A 2 -36.28 6.35 41.15
N LEU A 3 -35.57 5.40 40.53
CA LEU A 3 -34.19 5.61 40.10
C LEU A 3 -34.22 6.42 38.80
N ALA A 4 -33.23 7.28 38.59
CA ALA A 4 -33.09 7.98 37.31
C ALA A 4 -32.80 6.95 36.20
N ALA A 5 -33.43 7.11 35.05
CA ALA A 5 -33.33 6.14 33.96
C ALA A 5 -31.96 6.21 33.27
N SER A 6 -31.01 5.39 33.72
CA SER A 6 -29.93 4.91 32.87
C SER A 6 -30.54 4.15 31.68
N LYS A 7 -30.09 4.46 30.47
CA LYS A 7 -30.56 3.79 29.25
C LYS A 7 -30.06 2.35 29.27
N ASP A 8 -30.91 1.38 28.92
CA ASP A 8 -30.46 0.00 28.79
C ASP A 8 -29.50 -0.11 27.59
N TYR A 9 -28.25 -0.53 27.82
CA TYR A 9 -27.25 -0.64 26.76
C TYR A 9 -27.66 -1.60 25.64
N TYR A 10 -28.49 -2.61 25.93
CA TYR A 10 -29.05 -3.50 24.93
C TYR A 10 -30.12 -2.82 24.06
N GLU A 11 -30.94 -1.94 24.65
CA GLU A 11 -31.91 -1.12 23.91
C GLU A 11 -31.21 -0.06 23.05
N VAL A 12 -30.15 0.59 23.57
CA VAL A 12 -29.33 1.57 22.83
C VAL A 12 -28.69 0.96 21.58
N LEU A 13 -28.25 -0.30 21.65
CA LEU A 13 -27.73 -1.05 20.50
C LEU A 13 -28.81 -1.79 19.69
N GLY A 14 -30.07 -1.81 20.15
CA GLY A 14 -31.19 -2.50 19.48
C GLY A 14 -31.01 -4.02 19.37
N VAL A 15 -30.53 -4.67 20.42
CA VAL A 15 -30.23 -6.12 20.48
C VAL A 15 -30.90 -6.80 21.69
N SER A 16 -31.09 -8.12 21.62
CA SER A 16 -31.54 -8.90 22.79
C SER A 16 -30.45 -8.95 23.87
N ARG A 17 -30.84 -9.12 25.13
CA ARG A 17 -29.94 -9.40 26.26
C ARG A 17 -29.15 -10.69 26.07
N ASP A 18 -29.69 -11.67 25.35
CA ASP A 18 -29.01 -12.92 24.98
C ASP A 18 -28.08 -12.80 23.76
N ALA A 19 -27.88 -11.60 23.20
CA ALA A 19 -27.11 -11.44 21.97
C ALA A 19 -25.62 -11.81 22.15
N ASP A 20 -25.08 -12.56 21.19
CA ASP A 20 -23.66 -12.90 21.15
C ASP A 20 -22.80 -11.69 20.72
N ALA A 21 -21.50 -11.71 21.05
CA ALA A 21 -20.59 -10.60 20.76
C ALA A 21 -20.50 -10.24 19.25
N LYS A 22 -20.71 -11.21 18.34
CA LYS A 22 -20.74 -10.96 16.89
C LYS A 22 -22.03 -10.26 16.46
N THR A 23 -23.13 -10.43 17.18
CA THR A 23 -24.38 -9.68 16.96
C THR A 23 -24.28 -8.27 17.52
N ILE A 24 -23.79 -8.11 18.75
CA ILE A 24 -23.53 -6.79 19.38
C ILE A 24 -22.62 -5.92 18.49
N LYS A 25 -21.49 -6.48 18.03
CA LYS A 25 -20.56 -5.78 17.11
C LYS A 25 -21.16 -5.44 15.75
N ARG A 26 -22.06 -6.26 15.21
CA ARG A 26 -22.78 -5.97 13.96
C ARG A 26 -23.82 -4.85 14.14
N ALA A 27 -24.52 -4.83 15.28
CA ALA A 27 -25.48 -3.78 15.60
C ALA A 27 -24.78 -2.43 15.78
N PHE A 28 -23.70 -2.38 16.58
CA PHE A 28 -22.84 -1.21 16.74
C PHE A 28 -22.38 -0.66 15.39
N LEU A 29 -21.77 -1.47 14.52
CA LEU A 29 -21.28 -1.02 13.20
C LEU A 29 -22.40 -0.54 12.26
N LYS A 30 -23.64 -1.05 12.42
CA LYS A 30 -24.83 -0.63 11.65
C LYS A 30 -25.41 0.70 12.16
N LEU A 31 -25.32 0.97 13.46
CA LEU A 31 -25.79 2.20 14.09
C LEU A 31 -24.76 3.33 13.97
N ALA A 32 -23.49 3.07 14.29
CA ALA A 32 -22.40 4.05 14.21
C ALA A 32 -22.27 4.69 12.81
N ARG A 33 -22.54 3.93 11.73
CA ARG A 33 -22.57 4.46 10.36
C ARG A 33 -23.78 5.34 10.02
N LYS A 34 -24.85 5.30 10.82
CA LYS A 34 -26.08 6.09 10.64
C LYS A 34 -26.08 7.38 11.46
N VAL A 35 -25.41 7.39 12.61
CA VAL A 35 -25.29 8.55 13.51
C VAL A 35 -23.89 9.17 13.50
N HIS A 36 -23.07 8.84 12.50
CA HIS A 36 -21.77 9.48 12.32
C HIS A 36 -21.95 10.97 12.00
N PRO A 37 -21.24 11.90 12.66
CA PRO A 37 -21.44 13.34 12.46
C PRO A 37 -21.23 13.79 11.01
N ASP A 38 -20.30 13.17 10.27
CA ASP A 38 -20.05 13.49 8.86
C ASP A 38 -21.10 12.92 7.87
N VAL A 39 -22.10 12.17 8.35
CA VAL A 39 -23.04 11.39 7.51
C VAL A 39 -24.50 11.56 7.94
N SER A 40 -24.78 12.29 9.02
CA SER A 40 -26.10 12.36 9.65
C SER A 40 -26.49 13.81 9.94
N ASP A 41 -27.50 14.33 9.23
CA ASP A 41 -28.03 15.69 9.41
C ASP A 41 -28.90 15.86 10.68
N ASP A 42 -28.87 14.87 11.58
CA ASP A 42 -29.68 14.82 12.81
C ASP A 42 -29.00 15.65 13.92
N PRO A 43 -29.67 16.68 14.50
CA PRO A 43 -29.05 17.57 15.49
C PRO A 43 -28.71 16.90 16.84
N ASP A 44 -29.16 15.67 17.07
CA ASP A 44 -28.79 14.83 18.22
C ASP A 44 -27.83 13.68 17.84
N ALA A 45 -27.31 13.63 16.61
CA ALA A 45 -26.39 12.58 16.13
C ALA A 45 -25.19 12.38 17.06
N GLU A 46 -24.56 13.46 17.52
CA GLU A 46 -23.40 13.40 18.43
C GLU A 46 -23.75 12.73 19.77
N LYS A 47 -24.94 13.00 20.33
CA LYS A 47 -25.41 12.38 21.59
C LYS A 47 -25.69 10.90 21.39
N LYS A 48 -26.39 10.57 20.29
CA LYS A 48 -26.70 9.18 19.90
C LYS A 48 -25.40 8.38 19.66
N PHE A 49 -24.39 8.99 19.04
CA PHE A 49 -23.08 8.38 18.84
C PHE A 49 -22.33 8.14 20.16
N LYS A 50 -22.41 9.07 21.13
CA LYS A 50 -21.88 8.86 22.49
C LYS A 50 -22.58 7.70 23.21
N ASP A 51 -23.92 7.69 23.24
CA ASP A 51 -24.72 6.60 23.82
C ASP A 51 -24.31 5.22 23.23
N ILE A 52 -24.19 5.14 21.90
CA ILE A 52 -23.86 3.91 21.16
C ILE A 52 -22.42 3.44 21.42
N ASN A 53 -21.46 4.35 21.57
CA ASN A 53 -20.08 4.01 21.94
C ASN A 53 -19.98 3.53 23.40
N GLU A 54 -20.67 4.18 24.33
CA GLU A 54 -20.73 3.77 25.75
C GLU A 54 -21.31 2.36 25.88
N ALA A 55 -22.48 2.12 25.28
CA ALA A 55 -23.15 0.82 25.27
C ALA A 55 -22.27 -0.29 24.67
N TYR A 56 -21.54 -0.01 23.59
CA TYR A 56 -20.60 -0.98 23.01
C TYR A 56 -19.37 -1.19 23.90
N SER A 57 -18.87 -0.17 24.60
CA SER A 57 -17.73 -0.30 25.53
C SER A 57 -18.01 -1.21 26.73
N VAL A 58 -19.27 -1.27 27.18
CA VAL A 58 -19.72 -2.18 28.24
C VAL A 58 -20.05 -3.57 27.69
N LEU A 59 -20.83 -3.64 26.61
CA LEU A 59 -21.34 -4.93 26.10
C LEU A 59 -20.36 -5.73 25.22
N SER A 60 -19.19 -5.17 24.88
CA SER A 60 -18.12 -5.88 24.16
C SER A 60 -17.04 -6.49 25.07
N ASP A 61 -16.97 -6.09 26.35
CA ASP A 61 -16.14 -6.74 27.37
C ASP A 61 -16.96 -7.75 28.17
N GLU A 62 -16.49 -9.00 28.24
CA GLU A 62 -17.22 -10.09 28.90
C GLU A 62 -17.34 -9.89 30.43
N THR A 63 -16.39 -9.18 31.05
CA THR A 63 -16.39 -8.88 32.49
C THR A 63 -17.35 -7.73 32.80
N ARG A 64 -17.25 -6.60 32.08
CA ARG A 64 -18.14 -5.43 32.30
C ARG A 64 -19.58 -5.75 31.93
N ARG A 65 -19.82 -6.55 30.89
CA ARG A 65 -21.14 -7.12 30.58
C ARG A 65 -21.65 -7.99 31.72
N ALA A 66 -20.86 -8.93 32.23
CA ALA A 66 -21.27 -9.80 33.34
C ALA A 66 -21.52 -9.03 34.65
N ASN A 67 -20.84 -7.90 34.89
CA ASN A 67 -21.14 -6.99 35.99
C ASN A 67 -22.49 -6.29 35.76
N TYR A 68 -22.67 -5.67 34.59
CA TYR A 68 -23.89 -4.95 34.22
C TYR A 68 -25.13 -5.84 34.29
N ASP A 69 -25.05 -7.07 33.76
CA ASP A 69 -26.13 -8.05 33.76
C ASP A 69 -26.49 -8.57 35.18
N ARG A 70 -25.55 -8.50 36.14
CA ARG A 70 -25.76 -8.98 37.52
C ARG A 70 -26.13 -7.88 38.52
N TYR A 71 -25.66 -6.66 38.29
CA TYR A 71 -25.70 -5.58 39.28
C TYR A 71 -26.33 -4.27 38.74
N GLY A 72 -26.62 -4.18 37.44
CA GLY A 72 -27.12 -2.97 36.79
C GLY A 72 -26.05 -1.89 36.54
N ASP A 73 -24.79 -2.21 36.87
CA ASP A 73 -23.64 -1.31 36.84
C ASP A 73 -22.43 -2.05 36.22
N PRO A 74 -21.70 -1.46 35.26
CA PRO A 74 -20.61 -2.13 34.54
C PRO A 74 -19.36 -2.39 35.39
N ASP A 75 -19.18 -1.66 36.50
CA ASP A 75 -17.98 -1.69 37.33
C ASP A 75 -18.22 -2.43 38.66
N GLY A 76 -19.49 -2.57 39.07
CA GLY A 76 -19.96 -3.60 39.99
C GLY A 76 -19.93 -3.23 41.49
N PRO A 77 -20.20 -4.20 42.39
CA PRO A 77 -20.47 -3.95 43.81
C PRO A 77 -19.19 -3.74 44.64
N GLY A 78 -18.41 -2.70 44.28
CA GLY A 78 -17.19 -2.33 44.98
C GLY A 78 -16.42 -1.26 44.23
N GLY A 79 -16.77 0.01 44.45
CA GLY A 79 -16.14 1.19 43.82
C GLY A 79 -14.69 1.44 44.27
N PHE A 80 -13.78 0.53 43.91
CA PHE A 80 -12.35 0.55 44.20
C PHE A 80 -11.53 0.06 42.99
N ALA A 81 -11.88 0.54 41.80
CA ALA A 81 -11.25 0.21 40.53
C ALA A 81 -10.57 1.41 39.85
N GLY A 82 -9.74 2.15 40.61
CA GLY A 82 -8.82 3.16 40.08
C GLY A 82 -9.37 4.59 40.02
N ASP A 83 -8.52 5.53 40.46
CA ASP A 83 -8.66 6.96 40.22
C ASP A 83 -8.28 7.26 38.75
N TYR A 84 -9.22 7.00 37.83
CA TYR A 84 -9.04 7.27 36.41
C TYR A 84 -9.71 8.58 36.01
N VAL A 85 -8.87 9.53 35.60
CA VAL A 85 -9.23 10.82 35.00
C VAL A 85 -10.29 10.62 33.93
N ASP A 86 -11.31 11.47 33.95
CA ASP A 86 -12.39 11.47 32.96
C ASP A 86 -11.85 11.45 31.53
N MET A 87 -12.21 10.38 30.79
CA MET A 87 -11.80 10.23 29.40
C MET A 87 -12.42 11.31 28.49
N SER A 88 -13.48 12.01 28.89
CA SER A 88 -14.06 13.08 28.08
C SER A 88 -13.09 14.26 27.87
N ASP A 89 -12.36 14.66 28.92
CA ASP A 89 -11.44 15.80 28.90
C ASP A 89 -10.07 15.43 28.27
N LEU A 90 -9.66 14.16 28.38
CA LEU A 90 -8.41 13.67 27.78
C LEU A 90 -8.51 13.46 26.26
N PHE A 91 -9.67 13.03 25.76
CA PHE A 91 -9.86 12.64 24.35
C PHE A 91 -9.93 13.82 23.38
N ASN A 92 -10.30 15.01 23.86
CA ASN A 92 -10.44 16.22 23.05
C ASN A 92 -9.11 16.85 22.59
N ASN A 93 -7.96 16.46 23.18
CA ASN A 93 -6.69 17.16 22.97
C ASN A 93 -5.52 16.30 22.47
N PHE A 94 -5.58 14.96 22.56
CA PHE A 94 -4.51 14.08 22.04
C PHE A 94 -5.06 12.85 21.30
N GLY A 95 -4.48 12.59 20.12
CA GLY A 95 -4.99 11.60 19.16
C GLY A 95 -4.89 10.15 19.63
N VAL A 96 -5.94 9.38 19.32
CA VAL A 96 -6.25 8.03 19.83
C VAL A 96 -5.29 6.89 19.42
N GLY A 97 -4.10 7.21 18.87
CA GLY A 97 -3.15 6.23 18.34
C GLY A 97 -2.12 5.71 19.36
N ASP A 98 -1.35 6.61 19.97
CA ASP A 98 -0.13 6.24 20.73
C ASP A 98 -0.37 5.86 22.20
N ILE A 99 -1.51 6.22 22.78
CA ILE A 99 -1.81 5.92 24.19
C ILE A 99 -2.36 4.50 24.36
N PHE A 100 -3.15 4.00 23.41
CA PHE A 100 -3.76 2.66 23.51
C PHE A 100 -2.71 1.54 23.42
N SER A 101 -1.70 1.71 22.56
CA SER A 101 -0.52 0.84 22.47
C SER A 101 0.35 0.90 23.73
N SER A 102 0.53 2.09 24.30
CA SER A 102 1.34 2.32 25.51
C SER A 102 0.69 1.74 26.78
N PHE A 103 -0.64 1.74 26.86
CA PHE A 103 -1.35 1.30 28.07
C PHE A 103 -1.67 -0.21 28.07
N PHE A 104 -2.26 -0.74 26.99
CA PHE A 104 -2.75 -2.13 26.97
C PHE A 104 -1.63 -3.19 26.84
N GLY A 105 -0.39 -2.78 26.55
CA GLY A 105 0.79 -3.65 26.56
C GLY A 105 1.49 -3.83 27.93
N GLY A 106 1.03 -3.14 28.98
CA GLY A 106 1.83 -2.90 30.19
C GLY A 106 2.02 -4.08 31.16
N MET A 107 1.12 -5.05 31.21
CA MET A 107 0.93 -5.93 32.39
C MET A 107 1.68 -7.28 32.35
N GLY A 108 2.78 -7.42 31.60
CA GLY A 108 3.47 -8.74 31.50
C GLY A 108 4.97 -8.77 31.23
N HIS A 109 5.54 -7.82 30.49
CA HIS A 109 6.94 -7.93 29.98
C HIS A 109 7.80 -6.67 30.19
N GLY A 110 7.35 -5.71 31.02
CA GLY A 110 7.92 -4.36 31.11
C GLY A 110 9.40 -4.24 31.51
N ALA A 111 9.98 -5.21 32.22
CA ALA A 111 11.36 -5.11 32.75
C ALA A 111 12.48 -5.16 31.68
N ALA A 112 12.17 -5.65 30.47
CA ALA A 112 13.14 -5.84 29.39
C ALA A 112 13.25 -4.64 28.44
N ALA A 113 12.13 -3.96 28.15
CA ALA A 113 12.02 -3.02 27.02
C ALA A 113 13.04 -1.85 27.08
N GLN A 114 13.20 -1.23 28.24
CA GLN A 114 14.05 -0.04 28.39
C GLN A 114 15.57 -0.32 28.42
N ALA A 115 16.00 -1.56 28.16
CA ALA A 115 17.42 -1.86 27.86
C ALA A 115 17.83 -1.49 26.43
N GLN A 116 16.86 -1.43 25.49
CA GLN A 116 17.16 -1.66 24.07
C GLN A 116 17.69 -0.44 23.31
N ASN A 117 17.33 0.79 23.71
CA ASN A 117 17.60 2.01 22.92
C ASN A 117 19.04 2.55 23.03
N THR A 118 20.03 1.65 23.17
CA THR A 118 21.46 1.95 23.00
C THR A 118 22.08 1.25 21.79
N ARG A 119 21.43 0.21 21.24
CA ARG A 119 21.73 -0.32 19.89
C ARG A 119 21.47 0.79 18.85
N GLY A 120 22.19 0.77 17.74
CA GLY A 120 21.87 1.59 16.59
C GLY A 120 20.52 1.22 15.99
N ARG A 121 19.82 2.20 15.41
CA ARG A 121 18.51 2.00 14.77
C ARG A 121 18.70 1.37 13.40
N ASP A 122 17.83 0.42 13.06
CA ASP A 122 17.73 -0.12 11.70
C ASP A 122 17.25 1.01 10.76
N MET A 123 17.77 1.06 9.53
CA MET A 123 17.50 2.14 8.56
C MET A 123 16.72 1.60 7.35
N GLY A 124 15.70 2.33 6.89
CA GLY A 124 14.98 2.03 5.66
C GLY A 124 15.46 2.88 4.48
N LEU A 125 15.60 2.27 3.30
CA LEU A 125 15.88 2.96 2.05
C LEU A 125 15.11 2.31 0.89
N THR A 126 14.48 3.12 0.03
CA THR A 126 13.84 2.63 -1.20
C THR A 126 14.80 2.75 -2.37
N LEU A 127 15.03 1.66 -3.10
CA LEU A 127 15.91 1.62 -4.27
C LEU A 127 15.09 1.35 -5.53
N GLN A 128 15.12 2.29 -6.47
CA GLN A 128 14.45 2.13 -7.77
C GLN A 128 15.29 1.33 -8.75
N ILE A 129 14.65 0.40 -9.45
CA ILE A 129 15.24 -0.42 -10.52
C ILE A 129 14.26 -0.52 -11.71
N THR A 130 14.78 -0.67 -12.92
CA THR A 130 13.94 -0.95 -14.09
C THR A 130 13.47 -2.40 -14.09
N LEU A 131 12.46 -2.71 -14.91
CA LEU A 131 11.98 -4.08 -15.09
C LEU A 131 13.08 -4.98 -15.73
N GLU A 132 13.92 -4.44 -16.61
CA GLU A 132 15.09 -5.12 -17.19
C GLU A 132 16.14 -5.47 -16.11
N GLU A 133 16.43 -4.52 -15.22
CA GLU A 133 17.35 -4.73 -14.09
C GLU A 133 16.81 -5.79 -13.11
N ALA A 134 15.50 -5.81 -12.88
CA ALA A 134 14.83 -6.87 -12.11
C ALA A 134 14.85 -8.23 -12.83
N ALA A 135 14.81 -8.26 -14.16
CA ALA A 135 14.86 -9.48 -14.96
C ALA A 135 16.29 -10.08 -14.99
N ARG A 136 17.32 -9.28 -15.31
CA ARG A 136 18.70 -9.76 -15.34
C ARG A 136 19.29 -10.00 -13.94
N GLY A 137 18.80 -9.28 -12.93
CA GLY A 137 19.56 -9.01 -11.72
C GLY A 137 20.63 -7.94 -11.97
N CYS A 138 21.05 -7.24 -10.92
CA CYS A 138 22.09 -6.21 -11.02
C CYS A 138 22.75 -5.93 -9.67
N THR A 139 23.93 -5.35 -9.69
CA THR A 139 24.62 -4.86 -8.50
C THR A 139 24.61 -3.34 -8.50
N LYS A 140 23.98 -2.71 -7.51
CA LYS A 140 23.92 -1.25 -7.38
C LYS A 140 24.70 -0.77 -6.15
N THR A 141 25.43 0.34 -6.30
CA THR A 141 26.09 1.00 -5.16
C THR A 141 25.22 2.15 -4.66
N VAL A 142 24.65 2.00 -3.47
CA VAL A 142 23.82 3.02 -2.82
C VAL A 142 24.71 3.88 -1.92
N ALA A 143 24.59 5.21 -2.03
CA ALA A 143 25.24 6.16 -1.14
C ALA A 143 24.19 6.79 -0.22
N TYR A 144 24.40 6.75 1.09
CA TYR A 144 23.45 7.23 2.10
C TYR A 144 24.20 7.82 3.30
N GLU A 145 23.49 8.62 4.09
CA GLU A 145 24.04 9.29 5.27
C GLU A 145 23.47 8.63 6.53
N ARG A 146 24.33 8.25 7.47
CA ARG A 146 23.97 7.61 8.72
C ARG A 146 24.75 8.21 9.89
N LEU A 147 24.28 7.99 11.12
CA LEU A 147 25.17 8.06 12.27
C LEU A 147 26.09 6.83 12.21
N ALA A 148 27.35 7.02 11.87
CA ALA A 148 28.39 5.99 11.90
C ALA A 148 29.15 6.03 13.23
N THR A 149 29.97 5.01 13.50
CA THR A 149 30.96 5.03 14.58
C THR A 149 31.84 6.27 14.43
N CYS A 150 32.05 7.04 15.49
CA CYS A 150 32.89 8.25 15.41
C CYS A 150 34.37 7.84 15.34
N ASP A 151 35.03 8.19 14.22
CA ASP A 151 36.41 7.80 13.92
C ASP A 151 37.40 8.30 14.97
N ASP A 152 37.34 9.58 15.36
CA ASP A 152 38.28 10.23 16.28
C ASP A 152 38.37 9.58 17.68
N CYS A 153 37.30 8.92 18.12
CA CYS A 153 37.24 8.22 19.40
C CYS A 153 37.07 6.69 19.26
N ASN A 154 37.15 6.18 18.02
CA ASN A 154 36.74 4.82 17.61
C ASN A 154 35.49 4.34 18.35
N GLY A 155 34.46 5.19 18.33
CA GLY A 155 33.15 4.96 18.94
C GLY A 155 33.04 4.92 20.47
N SER A 156 34.13 5.15 21.21
CA SER A 156 34.10 5.17 22.68
C SER A 156 33.33 6.37 23.27
N GLY A 157 33.28 7.50 22.54
CA GLY A 157 32.79 8.79 23.04
C GLY A 157 33.80 9.57 23.88
N VAL A 158 34.98 9.03 24.14
CA VAL A 158 36.03 9.64 24.98
C VAL A 158 36.98 10.46 24.10
N GLY A 159 37.36 11.66 24.53
CA GLY A 159 38.39 12.47 23.86
C GLY A 159 39.80 11.95 24.11
N ALA A 160 40.80 12.47 23.39
CA ALA A 160 42.19 11.98 23.44
C ALA A 160 42.86 12.03 24.83
N HIS A 161 42.32 12.82 25.76
CA HIS A 161 42.76 12.92 27.16
C HIS A 161 41.63 12.64 28.17
N GLY A 162 40.51 12.07 27.70
CA GLY A 162 39.37 11.75 28.55
C GLY A 162 39.54 10.44 29.32
N SER A 163 38.66 10.22 30.30
CA SER A 163 38.59 8.97 31.06
C SER A 163 37.15 8.53 31.31
N VAL A 164 36.96 7.21 31.45
CA VAL A 164 35.66 6.60 31.77
C VAL A 164 35.64 6.24 33.24
N LYS A 165 34.76 6.87 34.03
CA LYS A 165 34.55 6.54 35.45
C LYS A 165 33.23 5.82 35.64
N GLN A 166 33.28 4.74 36.42
CA GLN A 166 32.08 3.98 36.82
C GLN A 166 31.17 4.89 37.66
N CYS A 167 29.87 4.91 37.34
CA CYS A 167 28.90 5.72 38.07
C CYS A 167 28.76 5.23 39.53
N SER A 168 29.07 6.10 40.48
CA SER A 168 29.01 5.82 41.92
C SER A 168 27.60 5.50 42.43
N TYR A 169 26.55 6.02 41.78
CA TYR A 169 25.16 5.90 42.23
C TYR A 169 24.47 4.60 41.80
N CYS A 170 25.00 3.89 40.81
CA CYS A 170 24.50 2.60 40.32
C CYS A 170 25.58 1.52 40.21
N HIS A 171 26.82 1.81 40.64
CA HIS A 171 28.00 0.96 40.55
C HIS A 171 28.19 0.30 39.16
N GLY A 172 27.97 1.06 38.08
CA GLY A 172 28.12 0.57 36.71
C GLY A 172 26.91 -0.16 36.11
N SER A 173 25.88 -0.51 36.89
CA SER A 173 24.70 -1.24 36.40
C SER A 173 23.74 -0.40 35.53
N GLY A 174 23.91 0.92 35.51
CA GLY A 174 23.04 1.87 34.77
C GLY A 174 21.63 2.04 35.34
N ARG A 175 21.22 1.19 36.30
CA ARG A 175 19.89 1.20 36.92
C ARG A 175 20.01 1.33 38.44
N ARG A 176 18.96 1.82 39.09
CA ARG A 176 18.87 1.86 40.56
C ARG A 176 17.61 1.13 40.99
N VAL A 177 17.71 0.31 42.02
CA VAL A 177 16.55 -0.31 42.67
C VAL A 177 16.06 0.66 43.73
N ILE A 178 14.82 1.13 43.59
CA ILE A 178 14.14 1.97 44.56
C ILE A 178 13.16 1.06 45.31
N VAL A 179 13.27 1.02 46.63
CA VAL A 179 12.33 0.30 47.49
C VAL A 179 11.24 1.28 47.91
N GLN A 180 10.04 1.10 47.36
CA GLN A 180 8.88 1.92 47.71
C GLN A 180 8.00 1.13 48.68
N GLN A 181 7.73 1.73 49.85
CA GLN A 181 6.72 1.21 50.77
C GLN A 181 5.34 1.49 50.16
N THR A 182 4.58 0.44 49.88
CA THR A 182 3.17 0.53 49.47
C THR A 182 2.29 -0.15 50.52
N ILE A 183 0.97 -0.02 50.39
CA ILE A 183 0.00 -0.56 51.35
C ILE A 183 0.08 -2.10 51.45
N PHE A 184 0.65 -2.76 50.43
CA PHE A 184 0.86 -4.21 50.36
C PHE A 184 2.31 -4.64 50.70
N GLY A 185 3.16 -3.72 51.18
CA GLY A 185 4.53 -3.99 51.62
C GLY A 185 5.62 -3.27 50.81
N ALA A 186 6.86 -3.72 50.97
CA ALA A 186 8.03 -3.11 50.33
C ALA A 186 8.20 -3.60 48.88
N GLN A 187 7.71 -2.81 47.91
CA GLN A 187 7.84 -3.12 46.49
C GLN A 187 9.18 -2.59 45.94
N GLN A 188 9.90 -3.41 45.19
CA GLN A 188 11.15 -3.01 44.52
C GLN A 188 10.87 -2.62 43.07
N ILE A 189 11.20 -1.38 42.71
CA ILE A 189 11.06 -0.84 41.35
C ILE A 189 12.46 -0.57 40.80
N GLN A 190 12.75 -1.03 39.59
CA GLN A 190 14.04 -0.79 38.93
C GLN A 190 13.93 0.39 37.95
N THR A 191 14.54 1.53 38.30
CA THR A 191 14.51 2.77 37.52
C THR A 191 15.86 2.98 36.82
N MET A 192 15.89 3.73 35.71
CA MET A 192 17.16 4.20 35.14
C MET A 192 17.90 5.10 36.14
N CYS A 193 19.23 5.00 36.19
CA CYS A 193 20.05 5.90 36.99
C CYS A 193 20.08 7.29 36.34
N SER A 194 19.52 8.29 37.03
CA SER A 194 19.54 9.72 36.66
C SER A 194 20.92 10.20 36.25
N GLU A 195 21.89 10.02 37.16
CA GLU A 195 23.24 10.59 37.06
C GLU A 195 23.99 10.20 35.78
N CYS A 196 23.84 8.95 35.33
CA CYS A 196 24.53 8.43 34.15
C CYS A 196 23.59 8.18 32.95
N GLY A 197 22.33 8.61 33.02
CA GLY A 197 21.35 8.43 31.93
C GLY A 197 21.19 6.98 31.47
N GLY A 198 21.26 6.02 32.38
CA GLY A 198 21.21 4.59 32.05
C GLY A 198 22.54 3.95 31.59
N THR A 199 23.60 4.73 31.34
CA THR A 199 24.86 4.21 30.73
C THR A 199 25.81 3.51 31.69
N GLY A 200 25.62 3.66 33.00
CA GLY A 200 26.51 3.12 34.05
C GLY A 200 27.85 3.84 34.19
N GLN A 201 28.20 4.76 33.28
CA GLN A 201 29.54 5.35 33.18
C GLN A 201 29.49 6.84 32.82
N HIS A 202 30.26 7.64 33.56
CA HIS A 202 30.51 9.04 33.23
C HIS A 202 31.79 9.14 32.39
N ILE A 203 31.77 10.02 31.39
CA ILE A 203 32.96 10.35 30.60
C ILE A 203 33.43 11.74 31.06
N GLU A 204 34.65 11.81 31.57
CA GLU A 204 35.38 13.06 31.73
C GLU A 204 36.20 13.29 30.46
N GLY A 205 36.15 14.50 29.88
CA GLY A 205 36.74 14.74 28.55
C GLY A 205 36.01 13.97 27.45
N ALA A 206 34.79 14.40 27.12
CA ALA A 206 34.04 13.88 25.97
C ALA A 206 34.79 14.18 24.65
N CYS A 207 34.63 13.30 23.65
CA CYS A 207 35.13 13.56 22.30
C CYS A 207 34.35 14.71 21.65
N ASP A 208 35.06 15.75 21.20
CA ASP A 208 34.47 16.97 20.62
C ASP A 208 33.59 16.68 19.39
N THR A 209 34.06 15.84 18.47
CA THR A 209 33.36 15.49 17.21
C THR A 209 32.00 14.81 17.43
N CYS A 210 31.80 14.11 18.55
CA CYS A 210 30.57 13.36 18.83
C CYS A 210 29.89 13.70 20.17
N ALA A 211 30.34 14.76 20.86
CA ALA A 211 29.83 15.20 22.17
C ALA A 211 29.57 14.06 23.18
N GLY A 212 30.47 13.07 23.24
CA GLY A 212 30.36 11.94 24.18
C GLY A 212 29.42 10.79 23.78
N GLN A 213 28.85 10.81 22.56
CA GLN A 213 27.92 9.78 22.07
C GLN A 213 28.60 8.56 21.43
N GLY A 214 29.83 8.71 20.93
CA GLY A 214 30.54 7.65 20.20
C GLY A 214 30.08 7.46 18.74
N ARG A 215 29.25 8.37 18.20
CA ARG A 215 28.76 8.30 16.82
C ARG A 215 28.63 9.68 16.20
N ALA A 216 28.88 9.78 14.90
CA ALA A 216 28.87 11.03 14.14
C ALA A 216 28.21 10.83 12.76
N PRO A 217 27.62 11.87 12.14
CA PRO A 217 27.12 11.78 10.77
C PRO A 217 28.25 11.45 9.79
N SER A 218 28.06 10.39 8.98
CA SER A 218 28.99 10.00 7.92
C SER A 218 28.23 9.48 6.70
N ARG A 219 28.84 9.63 5.52
CA ARG A 219 28.26 9.27 4.23
C ARG A 219 28.88 7.99 3.70
N GLU A 220 28.22 6.87 3.98
CA GLU A 220 28.67 5.56 3.52
C GLU A 220 28.19 5.21 2.10
N LYS A 221 28.89 4.23 1.51
CA LYS A 221 28.50 3.58 0.26
C LYS A 221 28.43 2.08 0.52
N VAL A 222 27.31 1.47 0.15
CA VAL A 222 27.08 0.03 0.26
C VAL A 222 26.77 -0.51 -1.14
N GLN A 223 27.48 -1.55 -1.53
CA GLN A 223 27.21 -2.34 -2.72
C GLN A 223 26.14 -3.38 -2.39
N VAL A 224 25.12 -3.47 -3.23
CA VAL A 224 23.91 -4.27 -3.03
C VAL A 224 23.69 -5.15 -4.25
N ASP A 225 23.77 -6.45 -4.06
CA ASP A 225 23.47 -7.44 -5.10
C ASP A 225 21.97 -7.75 -5.12
N ILE A 226 21.32 -7.42 -6.23
CA ILE A 226 19.88 -7.53 -6.43
C ILE A 226 19.63 -8.79 -7.28
N PRO A 227 19.01 -9.84 -6.72
CA PRO A 227 18.82 -11.09 -7.43
C PRO A 227 17.83 -10.95 -8.59
N ALA A 228 18.07 -11.70 -9.66
CA ALA A 228 17.14 -11.84 -10.77
C ALA A 228 15.77 -12.35 -10.27
N GLY A 229 14.69 -11.79 -10.81
CA GLY A 229 13.31 -12.14 -10.46
C GLY A 229 12.74 -11.45 -9.23
N ILE A 230 13.52 -10.60 -8.55
CA ILE A 230 13.05 -9.83 -7.37
C ILE A 230 11.73 -9.10 -7.66
N HIS A 231 10.82 -9.05 -6.68
CA HIS A 231 9.53 -8.39 -6.80
C HIS A 231 9.55 -7.00 -6.17
N SER A 232 8.71 -6.10 -6.69
CA SER A 232 8.51 -4.76 -6.10
C SER A 232 7.93 -4.91 -4.68
N GLY A 233 8.42 -4.10 -3.73
CA GLY A 233 8.09 -4.19 -2.31
C GLY A 233 8.90 -5.21 -1.51
N GLN A 234 9.75 -6.04 -2.12
CA GLN A 234 10.65 -6.92 -1.36
C GLN A 234 11.83 -6.13 -0.75
N SER A 235 12.16 -6.41 0.52
CA SER A 235 13.25 -5.74 1.25
C SER A 235 14.48 -6.65 1.37
N LEU A 236 15.63 -6.17 0.90
CA LEU A 236 16.94 -6.79 1.10
C LEU A 236 17.57 -6.24 2.39
N ARG A 237 18.11 -7.11 3.26
CA ARG A 237 18.75 -6.70 4.53
C ARG A 237 20.27 -6.77 4.42
N VAL A 238 20.93 -5.64 4.60
CA VAL A 238 22.39 -5.54 4.74
C VAL A 238 22.73 -5.31 6.21
N SER A 239 23.25 -6.33 6.89
CA SER A 239 23.43 -6.27 8.34
C SER A 239 24.59 -5.36 8.78
N GLY A 240 24.42 -4.72 9.95
CA GLY A 240 25.38 -3.78 10.53
C GLY A 240 25.49 -2.41 9.85
N ARG A 241 24.69 -2.16 8.81
CA ARG A 241 24.72 -0.95 7.96
C ARG A 241 23.64 0.10 8.28
N GLY A 242 22.78 -0.14 9.26
CA GLY A 242 21.93 0.89 9.85
C GLY A 242 22.75 1.89 10.70
N GLU A 243 22.13 2.67 11.59
CA GLU A 243 22.89 3.59 12.45
C GLU A 243 23.82 2.82 13.41
N ALA A 244 24.89 3.48 13.88
CA ALA A 244 25.74 3.01 14.96
C ALA A 244 25.05 3.17 16.33
N GLY A 245 25.32 2.23 17.24
CA GLY A 245 24.89 2.33 18.63
C GLY A 245 25.64 3.41 19.41
N VAL A 246 25.08 3.81 20.55
CA VAL A 246 25.70 4.78 21.46
C VAL A 246 26.86 4.11 22.18
N ARG A 247 28.06 4.71 22.17
CA ARG A 247 29.29 4.21 22.85
C ARG A 247 29.60 2.74 22.54
N ASN A 248 29.99 2.44 21.30
CA ASN A 248 30.35 1.10 20.80
C ASN A 248 29.33 -0.02 21.03
N LYS A 249 28.04 0.32 21.14
CA LYS A 249 26.95 -0.66 21.06
C LYS A 249 26.69 -1.08 19.61
N PRO A 250 26.14 -2.29 19.36
CA PRO A 250 25.96 -2.80 18.00
C PRO A 250 25.13 -1.89 17.11
N SER A 251 25.45 -1.84 15.81
CA SER A 251 24.69 -1.10 14.81
C SER A 251 23.28 -1.68 14.58
N GLY A 252 22.45 -0.88 13.92
CA GLY A 252 21.30 -1.34 13.16
C GLY A 252 21.71 -2.02 11.85
N ASP A 253 20.72 -2.58 11.17
CA ASP A 253 20.79 -3.12 9.80
C ASP A 253 20.20 -2.12 8.80
N LEU A 254 20.61 -2.20 7.53
CA LEU A 254 20.02 -1.42 6.44
C LEU A 254 19.01 -2.29 5.67
N LEU A 255 17.76 -1.86 5.63
CA LEU A 255 16.64 -2.49 4.95
C LEU A 255 16.37 -1.74 3.63
N ILE A 256 16.67 -2.39 2.52
CA ILE A 256 16.60 -1.82 1.17
C ILE A 256 15.38 -2.38 0.46
N THR A 257 14.29 -1.62 0.44
CA THR A 257 13.05 -2.02 -0.25
C THR A 257 13.17 -1.69 -1.74
N ILE A 258 13.00 -2.70 -2.58
CA ILE A 258 13.08 -2.54 -4.04
C ILE A 258 11.75 -1.99 -4.57
N ALA A 259 11.82 -0.93 -5.36
CA ALA A 259 10.70 -0.40 -6.14
C ALA A 259 10.99 -0.59 -7.64
N ILE A 260 10.18 -1.39 -8.32
CA ILE A 260 10.34 -1.61 -9.77
C ILE A 260 9.57 -0.54 -10.53
N GLU A 261 10.23 0.12 -11.48
CA GLU A 261 9.64 1.13 -12.35
C GLU A 261 8.73 0.51 -13.43
N SER A 262 7.65 1.21 -13.77
CA SER A 262 6.70 0.78 -14.81
C SER A 262 7.33 0.84 -16.20
N HIS A 263 7.46 -0.31 -16.87
CA HIS A 263 7.96 -0.38 -18.24
C HIS A 263 6.88 0.07 -19.24
N PRO A 264 7.21 0.84 -20.31
CA PRO A 264 6.22 1.34 -21.26
C PRO A 264 5.49 0.23 -22.04
N GLN A 265 6.18 -0.86 -22.38
CA GLN A 265 5.63 -1.96 -23.20
C GLN A 265 5.20 -3.20 -22.41
N PHE A 266 5.69 -3.38 -21.17
CA PHE A 266 5.54 -4.63 -20.42
C PHE A 266 4.91 -4.38 -19.05
N LYS A 267 3.85 -5.14 -18.73
CA LYS A 267 3.20 -5.11 -17.42
C LYS A 267 3.41 -6.45 -16.73
N ARG A 268 4.18 -6.47 -15.64
CA ARG A 268 4.44 -7.69 -14.86
C ARG A 268 3.26 -8.02 -13.95
N GLN A 269 2.87 -9.29 -13.89
CA GLN A 269 2.01 -9.84 -12.84
C GLN A 269 2.61 -11.17 -12.36
N GLY A 270 3.09 -11.22 -11.11
CA GLY A 270 3.85 -12.38 -10.61
C GLY A 270 5.14 -12.61 -11.41
N ASP A 271 5.31 -13.82 -11.95
CA ASP A 271 6.42 -14.17 -12.86
C ASP A 271 6.13 -13.81 -14.33
N ASP A 272 4.86 -13.59 -14.68
CA ASP A 272 4.43 -13.43 -16.07
C ASP A 272 4.48 -11.96 -16.52
N LEU A 273 4.74 -11.77 -17.82
CA LEU A 273 4.75 -10.47 -18.47
C LEU A 273 3.55 -10.35 -19.40
N PHE A 274 2.87 -9.21 -19.39
CA PHE A 274 1.82 -8.87 -20.33
C PHE A 274 2.33 -7.82 -21.32
N TYR A 275 2.11 -8.09 -22.60
CA TYR A 275 2.42 -7.20 -23.72
C TYR A 275 1.18 -7.01 -24.59
N THR A 276 1.07 -5.86 -25.23
CA THR A 276 0.01 -5.53 -26.19
C THR A 276 0.63 -5.47 -27.57
N LEU A 277 0.25 -6.41 -28.44
CA LEU A 277 0.73 -6.48 -29.82
C LEU A 277 -0.32 -5.86 -30.74
N ASP A 278 -0.07 -4.64 -31.18
CA ASP A 278 -0.83 -4.01 -32.25
C ASP A 278 -0.45 -4.65 -33.60
N ILE A 279 -1.42 -5.24 -34.28
CA ILE A 279 -1.31 -5.76 -35.66
C ILE A 279 -2.34 -5.07 -36.57
N ASP A 280 -2.20 -5.19 -37.88
CA ASP A 280 -3.25 -4.76 -38.81
C ASP A 280 -4.33 -5.84 -39.05
N ALA A 281 -5.47 -5.42 -39.61
CA ALA A 281 -6.60 -6.31 -39.87
C ALA A 281 -6.31 -7.41 -40.91
N PHE A 282 -5.38 -7.19 -41.84
CA PHE A 282 -4.98 -8.17 -42.85
C PHE A 282 -4.00 -9.19 -42.26
N GLU A 283 -3.06 -8.75 -41.42
CA GLU A 283 -2.20 -9.62 -40.60
C GLU A 283 -3.05 -10.54 -39.69
N ALA A 284 -4.09 -10.00 -39.06
CA ALA A 284 -5.02 -10.78 -38.23
C ALA A 284 -5.80 -11.82 -39.06
N MET A 285 -6.23 -11.47 -40.28
CA MET A 285 -6.98 -12.37 -41.16
C MET A 285 -6.11 -13.48 -41.76
N LEU A 286 -4.92 -13.13 -42.29
CA LEU A 286 -4.04 -14.05 -43.02
C LEU A 286 -3.10 -14.85 -42.10
N GLY A 287 -2.89 -14.38 -40.87
CA GLY A 287 -1.83 -14.84 -39.98
C GLY A 287 -0.52 -14.10 -40.27
N ALA A 288 0.29 -13.92 -39.22
CA ALA A 288 1.52 -13.12 -39.29
C ALA A 288 2.62 -13.68 -38.38
N THR A 289 3.87 -13.28 -38.62
CA THR A 289 5.02 -13.63 -37.79
C THR A 289 5.70 -12.35 -37.34
N CYS A 290 5.32 -11.88 -36.16
CA CYS A 290 5.85 -10.65 -35.57
C CYS A 290 7.11 -10.97 -34.76
N VAL A 291 8.13 -10.12 -34.81
CA VAL A 291 9.32 -10.24 -33.95
C VAL A 291 9.39 -9.01 -33.06
N ILE A 292 9.35 -9.22 -31.75
CA ILE A 292 9.51 -8.17 -30.74
C ILE A 292 10.82 -8.35 -29.96
N ASP A 293 11.33 -7.27 -29.39
CA ASP A 293 12.39 -7.32 -28.40
C ASP A 293 11.82 -7.75 -27.04
N GLY A 294 12.57 -8.59 -26.31
CA GLY A 294 12.19 -9.12 -25.00
C GLY A 294 12.55 -8.20 -23.83
N ILE A 295 12.40 -8.71 -22.60
CA ILE A 295 12.77 -7.97 -21.38
C ILE A 295 14.29 -8.02 -21.07
N LEU A 296 15.04 -8.82 -21.83
CA LEU A 296 16.50 -8.87 -21.79
C LEU A 296 17.05 -8.23 -23.07
N PRO A 297 18.12 -7.42 -23.01
CA PRO A 297 18.54 -6.54 -24.12
C PRO A 297 19.01 -7.26 -25.39
N ASP A 298 19.30 -8.56 -25.31
CA ASP A 298 19.71 -9.41 -26.43
C ASP A 298 18.64 -10.47 -26.79
N GLU A 299 17.48 -10.45 -26.13
CA GLU A 299 16.37 -11.40 -26.38
C GLU A 299 15.44 -10.86 -27.48
N LYS A 300 15.19 -11.68 -28.51
CA LYS A 300 14.13 -11.45 -29.50
C LYS A 300 13.14 -12.59 -29.45
N ILE A 301 11.86 -12.24 -29.51
CA ILE A 301 10.73 -13.16 -29.34
C ILE A 301 9.93 -13.15 -30.63
N THR A 302 9.90 -14.30 -31.31
CA THR A 302 9.02 -14.53 -32.46
C THR A 302 7.63 -14.90 -31.94
N ILE A 303 6.61 -14.17 -32.40
CA ILE A 303 5.20 -14.40 -32.10
C ILE A 303 4.52 -14.82 -33.40
N GLU A 304 4.04 -16.06 -33.41
CA GLU A 304 3.22 -16.59 -34.51
C GLU A 304 1.75 -16.25 -34.23
N VAL A 305 1.20 -15.33 -35.02
CA VAL A 305 -0.22 -14.93 -34.98
C VAL A 305 -0.98 -15.86 -35.92
N PRO A 306 -1.94 -16.67 -35.43
CA PRO A 306 -2.70 -17.58 -36.28
C PRO A 306 -3.65 -16.81 -37.20
N ALA A 307 -3.92 -17.37 -38.39
CA ALA A 307 -4.93 -16.82 -39.30
C ALA A 307 -6.32 -16.79 -38.65
N GLY A 308 -7.07 -15.70 -38.87
CA GLY A 308 -8.36 -15.46 -38.22
C GLY A 308 -8.26 -15.04 -36.74
N CYS A 309 -7.12 -14.46 -36.33
CA CYS A 309 -6.92 -13.98 -34.95
C CYS A 309 -7.97 -12.92 -34.57
N GLN A 310 -8.48 -13.00 -33.33
CA GLN A 310 -9.55 -12.13 -32.83
C GLN A 310 -9.02 -11.01 -31.94
N TYR A 311 -9.73 -9.87 -31.92
CA TYR A 311 -9.41 -8.75 -31.04
C TYR A 311 -9.42 -9.18 -29.57
N GLY A 312 -8.35 -8.88 -28.83
CA GLY A 312 -8.20 -9.26 -27.43
C GLY A 312 -7.79 -10.72 -27.19
N GLN A 313 -7.58 -11.51 -28.25
CA GLN A 313 -7.06 -12.87 -28.13
C GLN A 313 -5.68 -12.86 -27.45
N GLN A 314 -5.46 -13.81 -26.55
CA GLN A 314 -4.18 -13.96 -25.84
C GLN A 314 -3.36 -15.10 -26.44
N LEU A 315 -2.12 -14.80 -26.81
CA LEU A 315 -1.10 -15.76 -27.25
C LEU A 315 -0.07 -15.92 -26.14
N VAL A 316 0.37 -17.16 -25.86
CA VAL A 316 1.24 -17.46 -24.70
C VAL A 316 2.62 -17.93 -25.16
N CYS A 317 3.60 -17.04 -25.10
CA CYS A 317 5.01 -17.32 -25.37
C CYS A 317 5.70 -17.82 -24.09
N ALA A 318 5.66 -19.14 -23.88
CA ALA A 318 6.18 -19.78 -22.68
C ALA A 318 7.70 -19.56 -22.48
N ARG A 319 8.12 -19.35 -21.22
CA ARG A 319 9.51 -19.09 -20.78
C ARG A 319 10.10 -17.71 -21.17
N HIS A 320 9.31 -16.80 -21.72
CA HIS A 320 9.74 -15.43 -22.05
C HIS A 320 9.31 -14.36 -21.02
N GLY A 321 8.71 -14.76 -19.91
CA GLY A 321 8.38 -13.88 -18.77
C GLY A 321 9.60 -13.54 -17.90
N MET A 322 9.35 -13.11 -16.66
CA MET A 322 10.39 -12.86 -15.66
C MET A 322 11.00 -14.18 -15.17
N PRO A 323 12.29 -14.21 -14.78
CA PRO A 323 12.84 -15.34 -14.05
C PRO A 323 12.28 -15.43 -12.64
N ARG A 324 12.18 -16.65 -12.13
CA ARG A 324 11.76 -16.95 -10.76
C ARG A 324 12.91 -16.73 -9.78
N LEU A 325 12.60 -16.15 -8.63
CA LEU A 325 13.58 -15.97 -7.55
C LEU A 325 14.19 -17.34 -7.16
N SER A 326 15.53 -17.38 -7.08
CA SER A 326 16.36 -18.57 -6.87
C SER A 326 16.13 -19.77 -7.83
N SER A 327 15.62 -19.56 -9.04
CA SER A 327 15.46 -20.60 -10.06
C SER A 327 15.89 -20.11 -11.45
N SER A 328 16.30 -21.04 -12.32
CA SER A 328 16.54 -20.76 -13.75
C SER A 328 15.24 -20.78 -14.57
N ALA A 329 14.11 -21.16 -13.99
CA ALA A 329 12.80 -21.12 -14.65
C ALA A 329 12.31 -19.67 -14.84
N ARG A 330 11.66 -19.41 -15.98
CA ARG A 330 10.98 -18.15 -16.29
C ARG A 330 9.47 -18.37 -16.40
N GLY A 331 8.69 -17.32 -16.09
CA GLY A 331 7.28 -17.22 -16.45
C GLY A 331 7.07 -17.14 -17.96
N SER A 332 5.84 -16.87 -18.37
CA SER A 332 5.44 -16.69 -19.77
C SER A 332 5.33 -15.21 -20.13
N LEU A 333 5.44 -14.91 -21.42
CA LEU A 333 4.94 -13.67 -21.99
C LEU A 333 3.53 -13.93 -22.53
N ILE A 334 2.55 -13.19 -22.04
CA ILE A 334 1.15 -13.20 -22.46
C ILE A 334 0.94 -11.99 -23.38
N VAL A 335 0.77 -12.27 -24.66
CA VAL A 335 0.58 -11.26 -25.70
C VAL A 335 -0.92 -11.10 -25.94
N THR A 336 -1.48 -9.95 -25.56
CA THR A 336 -2.85 -9.58 -25.95
C THR A 336 -2.79 -8.92 -27.32
N VAL A 337 -3.48 -9.49 -28.31
CA VAL A 337 -3.52 -8.96 -29.68
C VAL A 337 -4.55 -7.84 -29.78
N THR A 338 -4.13 -6.68 -30.29
CA THR A 338 -5.00 -5.54 -30.60
C THR A 338 -5.00 -5.31 -32.11
N ILE A 339 -6.18 -5.43 -32.72
CA ILE A 339 -6.32 -5.29 -34.18
C ILE A 339 -6.60 -3.83 -34.53
N SER A 340 -5.73 -3.26 -35.35
CA SER A 340 -5.90 -1.93 -35.93
C SER A 340 -6.45 -2.02 -37.35
N ILE A 341 -7.40 -1.16 -37.70
CA ILE A 341 -7.95 -1.06 -39.06
C ILE A 341 -7.25 0.10 -39.77
N PRO A 342 -6.51 -0.14 -40.88
CA PRO A 342 -5.89 0.93 -41.66
C PRO A 342 -6.95 1.91 -42.19
N ARG A 343 -6.73 3.21 -41.97
CA ARG A 343 -7.68 4.28 -42.36
C ARG A 343 -7.47 4.73 -43.79
N ASP A 344 -6.21 4.76 -44.22
CA ASP A 344 -5.77 5.26 -45.51
C ASP A 344 -5.57 4.07 -46.47
N LEU A 345 -6.67 3.65 -47.11
CA LEU A 345 -6.67 2.55 -48.08
C LEU A 345 -6.65 3.08 -49.51
N ASP A 346 -5.70 2.61 -50.33
CA ASP A 346 -5.64 2.93 -51.77
C ASP A 346 -6.86 2.43 -52.55
N ALA A 347 -7.09 2.99 -53.74
CA ALA A 347 -8.21 2.63 -54.60
C ALA A 347 -8.20 1.13 -54.97
N HIS A 348 -7.04 0.60 -55.38
CA HIS A 348 -6.87 -0.82 -55.70
C HIS A 348 -7.12 -1.74 -54.49
N VAL A 349 -6.72 -1.32 -53.29
CA VAL A 349 -6.94 -2.09 -52.05
C VAL A 349 -8.44 -2.12 -51.71
N ARG A 350 -9.14 -0.98 -51.84
CA ARG A 350 -10.60 -0.92 -51.66
C ARG A 350 -11.35 -1.76 -52.69
N GLU A 351 -10.92 -1.78 -53.95
CA GLU A 351 -11.51 -2.63 -54.99
C GLU A 351 -11.32 -4.12 -54.69
N ALA A 352 -10.12 -4.54 -54.30
CA ALA A 352 -9.84 -5.92 -53.90
C ALA A 352 -10.67 -6.34 -52.66
N LEU A 353 -10.78 -5.48 -51.66
CA LEU A 353 -11.59 -5.75 -50.47
C LEU A 353 -13.09 -5.79 -50.76
N ALA A 354 -13.60 -4.98 -51.69
CA ALA A 354 -14.99 -5.06 -52.14
C ALA A 354 -15.28 -6.38 -52.89
N ALA A 355 -14.33 -6.88 -53.68
CA ALA A 355 -14.44 -8.20 -54.32
C ALA A 355 -14.48 -9.34 -53.29
N VAL A 356 -13.58 -9.30 -52.28
CA VAL A 356 -13.58 -10.26 -51.16
C VAL A 356 -14.89 -10.18 -50.37
N GLN A 357 -15.35 -8.99 -50.01
CA GLN A 357 -16.63 -8.76 -49.32
C GLN A 357 -17.80 -9.37 -50.11
N LYS A 358 -17.87 -9.14 -51.43
CA LYS A 358 -18.92 -9.71 -52.28
C LYS A 358 -18.88 -11.24 -52.35
N SER A 359 -17.69 -11.84 -52.29
CA SER A 359 -17.56 -13.30 -52.22
C SER A 359 -18.03 -13.88 -50.88
N LEU A 360 -17.83 -13.14 -49.77
CA LEU A 360 -18.27 -13.52 -48.42
C LEU A 360 -19.76 -13.27 -48.15
N SER A 361 -20.40 -12.36 -48.88
CA SER A 361 -21.84 -12.07 -48.74
C SER A 361 -22.75 -12.91 -49.65
N GLY A 362 -22.17 -13.72 -50.55
CA GLY A 362 -22.84 -14.30 -51.72
C GLY A 362 -23.86 -15.43 -51.48
N GLU A 363 -24.47 -15.52 -50.29
CA GLU A 363 -25.39 -16.61 -49.93
C GLU A 363 -26.49 -16.18 -48.93
N LYS A 364 -26.95 -14.92 -49.01
CA LYS A 364 -28.03 -14.38 -48.12
C LYS A 364 -29.20 -13.68 -48.83
N ASP A 365 -29.17 -13.54 -50.14
CA ASP A 365 -30.21 -12.85 -50.93
C ASP A 365 -31.13 -13.86 -51.65
N ALA A 366 -31.92 -14.64 -50.88
CA ALA A 366 -32.81 -15.68 -51.44
C ALA A 366 -34.00 -16.09 -50.54
N VAL A 367 -34.83 -15.13 -50.11
CA VAL A 367 -36.27 -15.39 -49.81
C VAL A 367 -37.09 -14.20 -50.31
N ASP A 368 -37.49 -14.26 -51.58
CA ASP A 368 -38.62 -13.46 -52.06
C ASP A 368 -39.92 -14.00 -51.44
N GLY A 369 -40.86 -13.10 -51.14
CA GLY A 369 -42.07 -13.41 -50.37
C GLY A 369 -43.31 -12.60 -50.80
N ASP A 370 -43.33 -12.13 -52.04
CA ASP A 370 -44.53 -11.55 -52.65
C ASP A 370 -45.44 -12.67 -53.16
N ASP A 371 -46.46 -13.02 -52.39
CA ASP A 371 -47.66 -13.69 -52.89
C ASP A 371 -48.90 -13.01 -52.29
N ALA A 372 -49.80 -12.54 -53.16
CA ALA A 372 -50.86 -11.62 -52.79
C ALA A 372 -52.25 -12.29 -52.76
N ASP A 373 -53.07 -11.85 -51.82
CA ASP A 373 -54.54 -11.77 -51.88
C ASP A 373 -55.32 -12.96 -52.51
N SER A 374 -56.08 -13.70 -51.70
CA SER A 374 -57.54 -13.44 -51.59
C SER A 374 -58.40 -14.55 -50.96
N THR A 375 -59.53 -14.11 -50.39
CA THR A 375 -60.74 -14.88 -50.03
C THR A 375 -60.69 -15.89 -48.86
N GLY A 376 -61.82 -16.05 -48.15
CA GLY A 376 -62.04 -17.12 -47.16
C GLY A 376 -62.62 -16.66 -45.81
N ALA A 377 -63.94 -16.45 -45.74
CA ALA A 377 -64.67 -16.07 -44.52
C ALA A 377 -65.38 -17.31 -43.87
N PRO A 378 -65.94 -17.25 -42.65
CA PRO A 378 -65.58 -18.25 -41.62
C PRO A 378 -66.72 -19.11 -41.04
N GLU A 379 -66.35 -20.21 -40.36
CA GLU A 379 -67.23 -21.04 -39.53
C GLU A 379 -66.41 -21.60 -38.33
N LYS A 380 -66.74 -21.25 -37.06
CA LYS A 380 -67.57 -21.99 -36.05
C LYS A 380 -67.09 -23.42 -35.72
N THR A 381 -67.14 -23.93 -34.49
CA THR A 381 -67.80 -23.49 -33.23
C THR A 381 -67.18 -24.19 -32.01
N ASN A 382 -67.26 -23.55 -30.83
CA ASN A 382 -67.37 -24.09 -29.45
C ASN A 382 -66.29 -25.09 -28.94
N GLU A 383 -65.59 -24.85 -27.83
CA GLU A 383 -66.02 -24.68 -26.43
C GLU A 383 -66.59 -25.95 -25.77
N ALA A 384 -65.79 -26.55 -24.87
CA ALA A 384 -66.24 -27.29 -23.67
C ALA A 384 -65.07 -27.51 -22.67
N ASP A 385 -65.11 -26.76 -21.58
CA ASP A 385 -64.47 -26.88 -20.26
C ASP A 385 -63.55 -28.08 -19.91
N ALA A 386 -62.36 -27.78 -19.35
CA ALA A 386 -62.09 -27.94 -17.90
C ALA A 386 -60.71 -27.37 -17.47
N ALA A 387 -60.68 -26.68 -16.32
CA ALA A 387 -59.48 -26.20 -15.61
C ALA A 387 -59.18 -27.11 -14.37
N PRO A 388 -58.14 -26.91 -13.52
CA PRO A 388 -57.13 -25.82 -13.42
C PRO A 388 -55.67 -26.37 -13.38
N ASP A 389 -54.57 -25.72 -12.93
CA ASP A 389 -54.37 -24.51 -12.10
C ASP A 389 -52.96 -23.86 -12.27
N ALA A 390 -52.83 -22.60 -11.81
CA ALA A 390 -51.65 -21.79 -11.42
C ALA A 390 -50.27 -21.85 -12.17
N ALA A 391 -49.78 -20.69 -12.66
CA ALA A 391 -48.67 -19.92 -12.02
C ALA A 391 -48.15 -18.67 -12.82
N ASP A 392 -47.99 -17.55 -12.10
CA ASP A 392 -47.05 -16.40 -12.22
C ASP A 392 -46.69 -15.65 -13.55
N ALA A 393 -47.03 -14.34 -13.52
CA ALA A 393 -46.17 -13.16 -13.73
C ALA A 393 -45.61 -12.73 -15.13
N ASP A 394 -46.39 -11.88 -15.81
CA ASP A 394 -45.91 -10.71 -16.61
C ASP A 394 -45.38 -9.58 -15.68
N ALA A 395 -44.75 -8.47 -16.12
CA ALA A 395 -43.80 -8.19 -17.22
C ALA A 395 -43.40 -6.68 -17.21
N THR A 396 -42.41 -6.35 -18.04
CA THR A 396 -42.00 -5.06 -18.66
C THR A 396 -43.03 -3.90 -18.70
N THR A 397 -42.67 -2.61 -18.68
CA THR A 397 -41.90 -1.82 -19.69
C THR A 397 -41.38 -0.48 -19.09
N SER A 398 -40.31 0.23 -19.51
CA SER A 398 -39.80 0.75 -20.81
C SER A 398 -40.36 2.14 -21.23
N ALA A 399 -39.56 2.93 -21.97
CA ALA A 399 -39.89 4.19 -22.69
C ALA A 399 -40.07 5.51 -21.84
N ASP A 400 -39.73 6.74 -22.29
CA ASP A 400 -38.95 7.18 -23.47
C ASP A 400 -38.38 8.64 -23.43
N THR A 401 -37.41 8.92 -24.33
CA THR A 401 -37.16 10.19 -25.08
C THR A 401 -36.63 11.48 -24.37
N ALA A 402 -35.99 12.36 -25.17
CA ALA A 402 -35.21 13.60 -24.82
C ALA A 402 -35.90 14.88 -25.40
N PRO A 403 -35.30 16.10 -25.67
CA PRO A 403 -33.89 16.58 -25.61
C PRO A 403 -33.68 18.08 -25.16
N ASP A 404 -32.58 18.71 -25.62
CA ASP A 404 -32.28 20.15 -25.88
C ASP A 404 -31.25 20.91 -24.97
N LYS A 405 -30.89 22.17 -25.37
CA LYS A 405 -29.50 22.71 -25.30
C LYS A 405 -29.41 24.19 -24.76
N PRO A 406 -28.41 25.06 -25.09
CA PRO A 406 -27.43 25.60 -24.13
C PRO A 406 -27.53 27.11 -23.77
N THR A 407 -26.68 27.59 -22.84
CA THR A 407 -26.27 29.03 -22.80
C THR A 407 -24.88 29.28 -22.17
N LYS A 408 -24.37 30.54 -22.22
CA LYS A 408 -22.97 30.94 -21.94
C LYS A 408 -22.85 32.09 -20.91
N LYS A 409 -21.74 32.11 -20.13
CA LYS A 409 -20.96 33.26 -19.57
C LYS A 409 -19.80 32.68 -18.70
N ARG A 410 -18.51 33.08 -18.66
CA ARG A 410 -17.74 34.36 -18.78
C ARG A 410 -18.11 35.39 -17.71
N SER A 411 -17.21 36.03 -16.96
CA SER A 411 -15.72 36.07 -16.85
C SER A 411 -15.35 36.63 -15.43
N SER A 412 -14.14 36.71 -14.87
CA SER A 412 -12.88 37.41 -15.29
C SER A 412 -11.82 37.33 -14.15
N SER A 413 -10.53 37.01 -14.40
CA SER A 413 -9.30 37.86 -14.32
C SER A 413 -9.16 38.88 -13.15
N GLN A 414 -8.00 39.08 -12.48
CA GLN A 414 -6.68 39.51 -13.04
C GLN A 414 -5.42 39.22 -12.15
N PRO A 415 -4.17 39.52 -12.59
CA PRO A 415 -2.90 39.05 -11.99
C PRO A 415 -1.78 40.10 -11.70
N SER A 416 -0.65 39.66 -11.12
CA SER A 416 0.70 40.30 -11.15
C SER A 416 1.77 39.19 -11.36
N LYS A 417 2.94 39.32 -12.04
CA LYS A 417 3.99 40.36 -12.24
C LYS A 417 4.79 40.63 -10.96
N ASN A 418 6.14 40.57 -10.89
CA ASN A 418 7.26 40.56 -11.88
C ASN A 418 8.39 39.61 -11.31
N SER A 419 9.64 39.43 -11.77
CA SER A 419 10.53 39.88 -12.88
C SER A 419 11.71 38.87 -12.96
N LYS A 420 12.22 38.37 -14.10
CA LYS A 420 12.96 38.97 -15.26
C LYS A 420 14.49 39.03 -15.07
N LYS A 421 15.25 38.57 -16.11
CA LYS A 421 16.73 38.40 -16.24
C LYS A 421 17.24 37.04 -15.69
N LYS A 422 18.32 36.41 -16.23
CA LYS A 422 19.29 36.85 -17.26
C LYS A 422 19.77 35.65 -18.10
N ARG A 423 19.82 35.79 -19.44
CA ARG A 423 20.58 34.90 -20.36
C ARG A 423 22.02 35.41 -20.44
N VAL A 424 23.02 34.53 -20.40
CA VAL A 424 24.40 34.82 -20.85
C VAL A 424 24.92 33.61 -21.61
N SER A 425 25.34 33.83 -22.85
CA SER A 425 26.04 32.84 -23.70
C SER A 425 27.54 33.05 -23.58
N HIS A 426 28.31 31.97 -23.39
CA HIS A 426 29.76 32.00 -23.57
C HIS A 426 30.17 31.11 -24.75
N THR A 427 30.68 31.75 -25.80
CA THR A 427 31.41 31.14 -26.90
C THR A 427 32.92 31.29 -26.67
N SER A 428 33.72 30.48 -27.39
CA SER A 428 35.18 30.35 -27.25
C SER A 428 35.60 29.71 -25.92
N ARG A 429 36.60 28.82 -25.88
CA ARG A 429 37.89 28.92 -26.59
C ARG A 429 38.41 27.55 -27.04
N ALA A 430 38.91 27.46 -28.27
CA ALA A 430 39.61 26.27 -28.73
C ALA A 430 41.04 26.22 -28.17
N LYS A 431 41.56 25.00 -27.93
CA LYS A 431 43.01 24.74 -28.01
C LYS A 431 43.26 23.29 -28.41
N ALA A 432 43.77 23.11 -29.63
CA ALA A 432 44.13 21.79 -30.17
C ALA A 432 45.62 21.48 -29.92
N ALA A 433 45.90 20.29 -29.43
CA ALA A 433 47.19 19.59 -29.42
C ALA A 433 46.84 18.11 -29.19
N SER A 434 46.66 17.23 -30.18
CA SER A 434 47.37 17.04 -31.46
C SER A 434 48.79 16.50 -31.26
N ARG A 435 49.00 15.23 -31.71
CA ARG A 435 50.28 14.50 -31.84
C ARG A 435 50.98 14.07 -30.53
N SER A 436 51.72 12.95 -30.46
CA SER A 436 51.83 11.79 -31.38
C SER A 436 52.71 10.65 -30.82
N ARG A 437 52.20 9.39 -30.87
CA ARG A 437 52.95 8.10 -31.03
C ARG A 437 53.91 7.61 -29.92
N LYS A 438 53.90 6.26 -29.76
CA LYS A 438 55.01 5.31 -29.49
C LYS A 438 56.11 5.73 -28.47
N GLY A 439 56.44 4.99 -27.41
CA GLY A 439 56.14 3.60 -27.03
C GLY A 439 57.37 2.68 -27.17
N HIS A 440 57.95 2.27 -26.03
CA HIS A 440 58.92 1.17 -25.82
C HIS A 440 58.85 0.78 -24.33
N HIS A 441 58.74 -0.51 -23.98
CA HIS A 441 59.88 -1.33 -23.54
C HIS A 441 60.81 -0.66 -22.50
N LYS A 442 60.55 -0.87 -21.21
CA LYS A 442 61.04 -2.08 -20.53
C LYS A 442 60.11 -2.47 -19.38
#